data_AF-A0A124F1U1-F1
#
_entry.id   AF-A0A124F1U1-F1
#
_cell.length_a   1.000
_cell.length_b   1.000
_cell.length_c   1.000
_cell.angle_alpha   90.00
_cell.angle_beta   90.00
_cell.angle_gamma   90.00
#
_symmetry.space_group_name_H-M   'P 1'
#
loop_
_entity.id
_entity.type
_entity.pdbx_description
1 polymer ?
#
loop_
_entity_poly.entity_id
_entity_poly.type
_entity_poly.pdbx_seq_one_letter_code
_entity_poly.pdbx_strand_id
1 'polypeptide(L)'
;MWHKKFEKNYFEKPLLLGFVLGILCLTRSVVVIPLILFLFKPFWETDLKQKIKLLIAFSLTVVILLASVLLPAENFEYILKHNPLKMQGQSNIFVVLFFLVLSFVFSFYIKNIKQVFYLSTIIVFSLMCDHVIEQIIKGYHSNFLNITYVAASLPFCIVSYCFLLNSTTDKN
;
A
#
# COMPACT_ATOMS: atom_id res chain seq x y z
N MET A 1 -13.01 8.21 2.03
CA MET A 1 -14.03 8.69 1.06
C MET A 1 -14.63 7.56 0.23
N TRP A 2 -13.83 6.71 -0.42
CA TRP A 2 -14.35 5.57 -1.21
C TRP A 2 -15.28 4.66 -0.42
N HIS A 3 -14.87 4.26 0.79
CA HIS A 3 -15.69 3.43 1.67
C HIS A 3 -17.09 4.00 1.93
N LYS A 4 -17.20 5.30 2.22
CA LYS A 4 -18.51 5.96 2.46
C LYS A 4 -19.42 5.99 1.23
N LYS A 5 -18.85 6.01 0.02
CA LYS A 5 -19.60 6.15 -1.23
C LYS A 5 -20.04 4.81 -1.82
N PHE A 6 -19.24 3.76 -1.60
CA PHE A 6 -19.40 2.45 -2.22
C PHE A 6 -19.45 1.32 -1.19
N GLU A 7 -19.94 1.60 0.02
CA GLU A 7 -19.97 0.66 1.14
C GLU A 7 -20.64 -0.68 0.79
N LYS A 8 -21.69 -0.64 -0.05
CA LYS A 8 -22.41 -1.83 -0.51
C LYS A 8 -21.69 -2.60 -1.62
N ASN A 9 -20.94 -1.90 -2.48
CA ASN A 9 -20.18 -2.52 -3.57
C ASN A 9 -18.98 -1.65 -3.98
N TYR A 10 -17.78 -1.99 -3.48
CA TYR A 10 -16.56 -1.25 -3.80
C TYR A 10 -16.17 -1.30 -5.27
N PHE A 11 -16.66 -2.26 -6.04
CA PHE A 11 -16.32 -2.51 -7.44
C PHE A 11 -17.40 -2.04 -8.42
N GLU A 12 -18.35 -1.21 -7.97
CA GLU A 12 -19.37 -0.60 -8.83
C GLU A 12 -18.74 0.19 -10.00
N LYS A 13 -17.61 0.87 -9.75
CA LYS A 13 -16.82 1.58 -10.76
C LYS A 13 -15.42 0.96 -10.92
N PRO A 14 -15.31 -0.23 -11.53
CA PRO A 14 -14.07 -1.01 -11.53
C PRO A 14 -12.96 -0.34 -12.35
N LEU A 15 -13.32 0.41 -13.41
CA LEU A 15 -12.35 1.14 -14.23
C LEU A 15 -11.69 2.30 -13.47
N LEU A 16 -12.52 3.11 -12.79
CA LEU A 16 -12.03 4.23 -11.97
C LEU A 16 -11.19 3.71 -10.79
N LEU A 17 -11.65 2.62 -10.15
CA LEU A 17 -10.90 1.99 -9.08
C LEU A 17 -9.55 1.46 -9.56
N GLY A 18 -9.52 0.76 -10.70
CA GLY A 18 -8.28 0.26 -11.31
C GLY A 18 -7.29 1.38 -11.63
N PHE A 19 -7.76 2.51 -12.19
CA PHE A 19 -6.94 3.68 -12.44
C PHE A 19 -6.32 4.28 -11.17
N VAL A 20 -7.14 4.51 -10.15
CA VAL A 20 -6.67 5.05 -8.86
C VAL A 20 -5.70 4.08 -8.19
N LEU A 21 -5.97 2.78 -8.22
CA LEU A 21 -5.07 1.76 -7.68
C LEU A 21 -3.73 1.72 -8.43
N GLY A 22 -3.74 1.84 -9.76
CA GLY A 22 -2.53 1.90 -10.57
C GLY A 22 -1.62 3.04 -10.18
N ILE A 23 -2.19 4.24 -9.99
CA ILE A 23 -1.44 5.41 -9.50
C ILE A 23 -0.90 5.15 -8.09
N LEU A 24 -1.76 4.75 -7.15
CA LEU A 24 -1.37 4.60 -5.74
C LEU A 24 -0.26 3.56 -5.56
N CYS A 25 -0.37 2.40 -6.23
CA CYS A 25 0.64 1.33 -6.15
C CYS A 25 2.00 1.75 -6.71
N LEU A 26 2.04 2.68 -7.67
CA LEU A 26 3.30 3.19 -8.25
C LEU A 26 3.93 4.34 -7.45
N THR A 27 3.21 4.97 -6.53
CA THR A 27 3.73 6.11 -5.75
C THR A 27 4.62 5.68 -4.58
N ARG A 28 4.18 4.70 -3.76
CA ARG A 28 4.95 4.17 -2.63
C ARG A 28 4.53 2.72 -2.32
N SER A 29 5.53 1.85 -2.17
CA SER A 29 5.35 0.42 -1.83
C SER A 29 4.57 0.20 -0.52
N VAL A 30 4.73 1.08 0.46
CA VAL A 30 4.05 0.99 1.77
C VAL A 30 2.53 1.12 1.67
N VAL A 31 2.00 1.83 0.64
CA VAL A 31 0.56 2.03 0.44
C VAL A 31 -0.14 0.74 -0.03
N VAL A 32 0.62 -0.24 -0.51
CA VAL A 32 0.07 -1.53 -0.94
C VAL A 32 -0.54 -2.31 0.22
N ILE A 33 0.05 -2.23 1.43
CA ILE A 33 -0.45 -2.89 2.66
C ILE A 33 -1.91 -2.51 2.98
N PRO A 34 -2.24 -1.22 3.21
CA PRO A 34 -3.62 -0.82 3.51
C PRO A 34 -4.58 -1.12 2.35
N LEU A 35 -4.11 -1.07 1.10
CA LEU A 35 -4.94 -1.42 -0.06
C LEU A 35 -5.30 -2.90 -0.09
N ILE A 36 -4.37 -3.80 0.21
CA ILE A 36 -4.63 -5.24 0.34
C ILE A 36 -5.64 -5.48 1.46
N LEU A 37 -5.39 -4.93 2.65
CA LEU A 37 -6.29 -5.09 3.80
C LEU A 37 -7.71 -4.58 3.48
N PHE A 38 -7.82 -3.48 2.73
CA PHE A 38 -9.10 -2.87 2.39
C PHE A 38 -9.86 -3.62 1.29
N LEU A 39 -9.19 -4.01 0.20
CA LEU A 39 -9.84 -4.44 -1.03
C LEU A 39 -9.74 -5.92 -1.33
N PHE A 40 -8.82 -6.67 -0.70
CA PHE A 40 -8.55 -8.04 -1.12
C PHE A 40 -9.73 -9.00 -0.89
N LYS A 41 -10.30 -8.99 0.32
CA LYS A 41 -11.50 -9.81 0.62
C LYS A 41 -12.69 -9.42 -0.28
N PRO A 42 -13.09 -8.13 -0.36
CA PRO A 42 -14.15 -7.72 -1.28
C PRO A 42 -13.86 -8.04 -2.75
N PHE A 43 -12.59 -7.96 -3.18
CA PHE A 43 -12.18 -8.34 -4.53
C PHE A 43 -12.44 -9.82 -4.77
N TRP A 44 -12.13 -10.69 -3.82
CA TRP A 44 -12.38 -12.13 -3.95
C TRP A 44 -13.87 -12.47 -4.08
N GLU A 45 -14.73 -11.77 -3.33
CA GLU A 45 -16.19 -11.94 -3.32
C GLU A 45 -16.90 -11.36 -4.56
N THR A 46 -16.20 -10.56 -5.37
CA THR A 46 -16.76 -9.85 -6.53
C THR A 46 -16.87 -10.72 -7.80
N ASP A 47 -17.81 -10.36 -8.69
CA ASP A 47 -17.99 -10.98 -10.00
C ASP A 47 -16.74 -10.95 -10.88
N LEU A 48 -16.54 -12.04 -11.63
CA LEU A 48 -15.42 -12.21 -12.57
C LEU A 48 -15.37 -11.09 -13.61
N LYS A 49 -16.51 -10.61 -14.10
CA LYS A 49 -16.59 -9.48 -15.05
C LYS A 49 -16.01 -8.19 -14.47
N GLN A 50 -16.29 -7.88 -13.21
CA GLN A 50 -15.79 -6.67 -12.55
C GLN A 50 -14.29 -6.80 -12.23
N LYS A 51 -13.84 -8.01 -11.82
CA LYS A 51 -12.42 -8.33 -11.64
C LYS A 51 -11.60 -8.06 -12.90
N ILE A 52 -12.05 -8.57 -14.05
CA ILE A 52 -11.35 -8.36 -15.33
C ILE A 52 -11.28 -6.87 -15.68
N LYS A 53 -12.40 -6.13 -15.57
CA LYS A 53 -12.43 -4.69 -15.86
C LYS A 53 -11.43 -3.92 -14.99
N LEU A 54 -11.36 -4.25 -13.69
CA LEU A 54 -10.42 -3.64 -12.77
C LEU A 54 -8.98 -3.95 -13.15
N LEU A 55 -8.66 -5.23 -13.43
CA LEU A 55 -7.31 -5.65 -13.80
C LEU A 55 -6.84 -5.00 -15.11
N ILE A 56 -7.71 -4.88 -16.11
CA ILE A 56 -7.40 -4.19 -17.36
C ILE A 56 -7.07 -2.72 -17.09
N ALA A 57 -7.93 -2.01 -16.34
CA ALA A 57 -7.71 -0.59 -16.03
C ALA A 57 -6.44 -0.37 -15.18
N PHE A 58 -6.20 -1.25 -14.20
CA PHE A 58 -4.99 -1.23 -13.38
C PHE A 58 -3.74 -1.42 -14.23
N SER A 59 -3.68 -2.50 -15.01
CA SER A 59 -2.52 -2.80 -15.87
C SER A 59 -2.26 -1.72 -16.89
N LEU A 60 -3.31 -1.20 -17.54
CA LEU A 60 -3.18 -0.10 -18.51
C LEU A 60 -2.62 1.16 -17.86
N THR A 61 -3.07 1.49 -16.65
CA THR A 61 -2.54 2.64 -15.89
C THR A 61 -1.07 2.44 -15.52
N VAL A 62 -0.72 1.24 -15.04
CA VAL A 62 0.67 0.91 -14.67
C VAL A 62 1.59 0.96 -15.89
N VAL A 63 1.17 0.40 -17.02
CA VAL A 63 1.95 0.43 -18.27
C VAL A 63 2.15 1.85 -18.75
N ILE A 64 1.12 2.70 -18.75
CA ILE A 64 1.24 4.10 -19.20
C ILE A 64 2.21 4.87 -18.31
N LEU A 65 2.09 4.73 -16.98
CA LEU A 65 2.95 5.44 -16.03
C LEU A 65 4.38 4.92 -16.03
N LEU A 66 4.60 3.62 -16.19
CA LEU A 66 5.95 3.08 -16.35
C LEU A 66 6.55 3.49 -17.69
N ALA A 67 5.77 3.44 -18.78
CA ALA A 67 6.23 3.87 -20.10
C ALA A 67 6.62 5.34 -20.11
N SER A 68 5.88 6.22 -19.43
CA SER A 68 6.24 7.65 -19.36
C SER A 68 7.57 7.90 -18.66
N VAL A 69 8.00 7.00 -17.75
CA VAL A 69 9.28 7.08 -17.04
C VAL A 69 10.39 6.32 -17.78
N LEU A 70 10.07 5.21 -18.45
CA LEU A 70 11.05 4.32 -19.08
C LEU A 70 11.37 4.70 -20.52
N LEU A 71 10.41 5.22 -21.30
CA LEU A 71 10.62 5.62 -22.70
C LEU A 71 11.65 6.75 -22.87
N PRO A 72 11.75 7.74 -21.97
CA PRO A 72 12.78 8.78 -22.07
C PRO A 72 14.20 8.31 -21.73
N ALA A 73 14.37 7.08 -21.23
CA ALA A 73 15.68 6.60 -20.79
C ALA A 73 16.60 6.28 -21.98
N GLU A 74 17.85 6.74 -21.89
CA GLU A 74 18.81 6.70 -23.00
C GLU A 74 19.12 5.28 -23.48
N ASN A 75 19.20 4.30 -22.57
CA ASN A 75 19.58 2.92 -22.86
C ASN A 75 18.96 1.93 -21.85
N PHE A 76 18.78 0.66 -22.25
CA PHE A 76 18.28 -0.41 -21.37
C PHE A 76 19.15 -0.61 -20.13
N GLU A 77 20.46 -0.42 -20.25
CA GLU A 77 21.40 -0.53 -19.13
C GLU A 77 21.18 0.58 -18.08
N TYR A 78 20.82 1.78 -18.53
CA TYR A 78 20.45 2.90 -17.65
C TYR A 78 19.15 2.60 -16.88
N ILE A 79 18.16 2.03 -17.57
CA ILE A 79 16.89 1.57 -16.97
C ILE A 79 17.14 0.52 -15.88
N LEU A 80 18.01 -0.46 -16.15
CA LEU A 80 18.27 -1.54 -15.21
C LEU A 80 19.00 -1.04 -13.95
N LYS A 81 19.88 -0.05 -14.11
CA LYS A 81 20.63 0.58 -13.00
C LYS A 81 19.77 1.53 -12.16
N HIS A 82 18.89 2.31 -12.79
CA HIS A 82 18.05 3.31 -12.13
C HIS A 82 16.57 2.92 -12.09
N ASN A 83 16.29 1.63 -12.05
CA ASN A 83 14.91 1.13 -12.08
C ASN A 83 14.10 1.74 -10.91
N PRO A 84 13.06 2.54 -11.20
CA PRO A 84 12.28 3.21 -10.16
C PRO A 84 11.62 2.20 -9.20
N LEU A 85 11.25 1.01 -9.68
CA LEU A 85 10.67 -0.05 -8.83
C LEU A 85 11.69 -0.57 -7.81
N LYS A 86 12.97 -0.65 -8.19
CA LYS A 86 14.05 -1.07 -7.29
C LYS A 86 14.38 0.04 -6.27
N MET A 87 14.20 1.31 -6.65
CA MET A 87 14.43 2.45 -5.76
C MET A 87 13.24 2.74 -4.82
N GLN A 88 12.05 2.20 -5.10
CA GLN A 88 10.83 2.41 -4.29
C GLN A 88 10.81 1.62 -2.96
N GLY A 89 11.76 0.71 -2.72
CA GLY A 89 11.88 -0.06 -1.49
C GLY A 89 13.32 -0.13 -1.01
N GLN A 90 13.68 0.64 0.01
CA GLN A 90 15.01 0.58 0.64
C GLN A 90 15.10 -0.49 1.73
N SER A 91 13.98 -1.14 2.08
CA SER A 91 13.93 -2.22 3.05
C SER A 91 14.25 -3.57 2.41
N ASN A 92 14.75 -4.52 3.20
CA ASN A 92 14.96 -5.88 2.75
C ASN A 92 13.71 -6.48 2.09
N ILE A 93 13.88 -7.02 0.88
CA ILE A 93 12.79 -7.62 0.10
C ILE A 93 12.08 -8.74 0.85
N PHE A 94 12.80 -9.52 1.66
CA PHE A 94 12.22 -10.60 2.47
C PHE A 94 11.30 -10.07 3.56
N VAL A 95 11.67 -8.96 4.21
CA VAL A 95 10.86 -8.31 5.25
C VAL A 95 9.59 -7.73 4.63
N VAL A 96 9.71 -7.04 3.50
CA VAL A 96 8.55 -6.49 2.78
C VAL A 96 7.60 -7.62 2.34
N LEU A 97 8.14 -8.71 1.81
CA LEU A 97 7.34 -9.87 1.38
C LEU A 97 6.63 -10.54 2.56
N PHE A 98 7.29 -10.66 3.71
CA PHE A 98 6.67 -11.14 4.95
C PHE A 98 5.45 -10.30 5.34
N PHE A 99 5.58 -8.97 5.41
CA PHE A 99 4.45 -8.09 5.76
C PHE A 99 3.36 -8.04 4.69
N LEU A 100 3.70 -8.23 3.41
CA LEU A 100 2.70 -8.38 2.35
C LEU A 100 1.87 -9.64 2.52
N VAL A 101 2.50 -10.80 2.75
CA VAL A 101 1.80 -12.05 3.02
C VAL A 101 0.93 -11.92 4.27
N LEU A 102 1.47 -11.30 5.33
CA LEU A 102 0.72 -11.03 6.55
C LEU A 102 -0.53 -10.17 6.29
N SER A 103 -0.42 -9.18 5.41
CA SER A 103 -1.54 -8.32 4.99
C SER A 103 -2.61 -9.10 4.23
N PHE A 104 -2.21 -10.02 3.33
CA PHE A 104 -3.15 -10.90 2.62
C PHE A 104 -3.92 -11.79 3.61
N VAL A 105 -3.21 -12.44 4.53
CA VAL A 105 -3.84 -13.30 5.55
C VAL A 105 -4.82 -12.50 6.40
N PHE A 106 -4.40 -11.34 6.93
CA PHE A 106 -5.27 -10.54 7.78
C PHE A 106 -6.47 -9.95 7.05
N SER A 107 -6.39 -9.70 5.75
CA SER A 107 -7.51 -9.13 4.96
C SER A 107 -8.80 -9.96 5.06
N PHE A 108 -8.71 -11.28 5.24
CA PHE A 108 -9.87 -12.15 5.39
C PHE A 108 -10.59 -12.00 6.74
N TYR A 109 -9.87 -11.56 7.78
CA TYR A 109 -10.39 -11.43 9.14
C TYR A 109 -11.02 -10.06 9.41
N ILE A 110 -10.85 -9.09 8.50
CA ILE A 110 -11.37 -7.74 8.65
C ILE A 110 -12.90 -7.74 8.43
N LYS A 111 -13.60 -7.16 9.40
CA LYS A 111 -15.06 -6.95 9.36
C LYS A 111 -15.43 -5.48 9.14
N ASN A 112 -14.62 -4.56 9.66
CA ASN A 112 -14.93 -3.13 9.67
C ASN A 112 -13.76 -2.28 9.14
N ILE A 113 -14.07 -1.11 8.58
CA ILE A 113 -13.05 -0.16 8.10
C ILE A 113 -12.10 0.30 9.22
N LYS A 114 -12.57 0.39 10.47
CA LYS A 114 -11.74 0.72 11.64
C LYS A 114 -10.59 -0.29 11.80
N GLN A 115 -10.87 -1.58 11.58
CA GLN A 115 -9.85 -2.63 11.67
C GLN A 115 -8.83 -2.54 10.55
N VAL A 116 -9.23 -2.10 9.35
CA VAL A 116 -8.30 -1.84 8.24
C VAL A 116 -7.25 -0.82 8.67
N PHE A 117 -7.68 0.35 9.18
CA PHE A 117 -6.75 1.39 9.61
C PHE A 117 -5.87 0.97 10.79
N TYR A 118 -6.45 0.25 11.76
CA TYR A 118 -5.70 -0.25 12.91
C TYR A 118 -4.61 -1.26 12.50
N LEU A 119 -4.97 -2.29 11.72
CA LEU A 119 -4.01 -3.29 11.25
C LEU A 119 -2.98 -2.68 10.29
N SER A 120 -3.40 -1.77 9.42
CA SER A 120 -2.48 -1.04 8.54
C SER A 120 -1.46 -0.27 9.36
N THR A 121 -1.90 0.39 10.44
CA THR A 121 -1.01 1.11 11.36
C THR A 121 0.02 0.16 11.95
N ILE A 122 -0.42 -0.97 12.52
CA ILE A 122 0.49 -1.95 13.14
C ILE A 122 1.48 -2.48 12.10
N ILE A 123 1.00 -2.98 10.97
CA ILE A 123 1.85 -3.62 9.95
C ILE A 123 2.83 -2.61 9.36
N VAL A 124 2.36 -1.42 8.96
CA VAL A 124 3.23 -0.39 8.39
C VAL A 124 4.24 0.09 9.43
N PHE A 125 3.82 0.35 10.67
CA PHE A 125 4.73 0.79 11.72
C PHE A 125 5.79 -0.28 12.03
N SER A 126 5.41 -1.55 12.15
CA SER A 126 6.35 -2.66 12.33
C SER A 126 7.34 -2.76 11.17
N LEU A 127 6.89 -2.62 9.93
CA LEU A 127 7.78 -2.60 8.75
C LEU A 127 8.80 -1.47 8.86
N MET A 128 8.37 -0.29 9.32
CA MET A 128 9.30 0.84 9.52
C MET A 128 10.30 0.57 10.65
N CYS A 129 9.86 -0.02 11.75
CA CYS A 129 10.75 -0.41 12.85
C CYS A 129 11.81 -1.41 12.38
N ASP A 130 11.41 -2.44 11.63
CA ASP A 130 12.34 -3.43 11.08
C ASP A 130 13.36 -2.78 10.14
N HIS A 131 12.92 -1.83 9.31
CA HIS A 131 13.83 -1.08 8.44
C HIS A 131 14.85 -0.26 9.24
N VAL A 132 14.42 0.42 10.31
CA VAL A 132 15.32 1.19 11.18
C VAL A 132 16.31 0.25 11.89
N ILE A 133 15.86 -0.88 12.41
CA ILE A 133 16.73 -1.88 13.06
C ILE A 133 17.78 -2.41 12.08
N GLU A 134 17.37 -2.74 10.85
CA GLU A 134 18.27 -3.21 9.80
C GLU A 134 19.37 -2.20 9.49
N GLN A 135 19.04 -0.91 9.42
CA GLN A 135 20.02 0.17 9.20
C GLN A 135 21.00 0.31 10.37
N ILE A 136 20.53 0.14 11.61
CA ILE A 136 21.40 0.17 12.79
C ILE A 136 22.40 -0.99 12.74
N ILE A 137 21.95 -2.20 12.39
CA ILE A 137 22.79 -3.42 12.33
C ILE A 137 23.84 -3.33 11.22
N LYS A 138 23.50 -2.78 10.05
CA LYS A 138 24.39 -2.69 8.88
C LYS A 138 25.56 -1.71 9.03
N GLY A 139 25.69 -1.05 10.18
CA GLY A 139 26.69 -0.03 10.41
C GLY A 139 26.17 1.32 9.94
N TYR A 140 25.89 2.19 10.91
CA TYR A 140 25.33 3.52 10.73
C TYR A 140 26.03 4.31 9.60
N HIS A 141 25.34 4.55 8.48
CA HIS A 141 25.68 5.63 7.55
C HIS A 141 24.66 6.75 7.78
N SER A 142 25.08 7.81 8.47
CA SER A 142 24.27 8.96 8.88
C SER A 142 23.51 9.66 7.73
N ASN A 143 23.86 9.40 6.48
CA ASN A 143 23.18 9.93 5.30
C ASN A 143 21.87 9.21 4.91
N PHE A 144 21.50 8.10 5.56
CA PHE A 144 20.34 7.28 5.16
C PHE A 144 19.33 6.99 6.27
N LEU A 145 19.30 7.77 7.37
CA LEU A 145 18.13 7.79 8.23
C LEU A 145 16.99 8.52 7.51
N ASN A 146 16.36 7.82 6.56
CA ASN A 146 15.17 8.28 5.85
C ASN A 146 13.97 8.23 6.82
N ILE A 147 13.93 9.16 7.78
CA ILE A 147 12.78 9.45 8.66
C ILE A 147 11.51 9.66 7.82
N THR A 148 11.65 10.02 6.55
CA THR A 148 10.61 10.04 5.51
C THR A 148 9.74 8.77 5.49
N TYR A 149 10.32 7.61 5.79
CA TYR A 149 9.59 6.34 5.88
C TYR A 149 8.73 6.26 7.14
N VAL A 150 9.23 6.67 8.30
CA VAL A 150 8.43 6.83 9.53
C VAL A 150 7.32 7.87 9.31
N ALA A 151 7.60 8.96 8.61
CA ALA A 151 6.59 9.96 8.27
C ALA A 151 5.47 9.39 7.36
N ALA A 152 5.74 8.35 6.58
CA ALA A 152 4.73 7.70 5.75
C ALA A 152 3.72 6.85 6.55
N SER A 153 4.06 6.44 7.78
CA SER A 153 3.15 5.70 8.66
C SER A 153 2.22 6.63 9.46
N LEU A 154 2.65 7.88 9.72
CA LEU A 154 1.92 8.86 10.55
C LEU A 154 0.45 9.07 10.17
N PRO A 155 0.07 9.24 8.89
CA PRO A 155 -1.33 9.44 8.52
C PRO A 155 -2.22 8.28 8.98
N PHE A 156 -1.71 7.05 8.92
CA PHE A 156 -2.44 5.87 9.37
C PHE A 156 -2.56 5.84 10.91
N CYS A 157 -1.46 6.15 11.61
CA CYS A 157 -1.45 6.25 13.07
C CYS A 157 -2.48 7.27 13.58
N ILE A 158 -2.49 8.48 12.99
CA ILE A 158 -3.40 9.56 13.38
C ILE A 158 -4.85 9.15 13.15
N VAL A 159 -5.16 8.61 11.96
CA VAL A 159 -6.53 8.17 11.64
C VAL A 159 -6.99 7.05 12.56
N SER A 160 -6.12 6.07 12.83
CA SER A 160 -6.42 4.97 13.76
C SER A 160 -6.66 5.49 15.19
N TYR A 161 -5.84 6.43 15.66
CA TYR A 161 -6.00 7.05 16.97
C TYR A 161 -7.33 7.81 17.09
N CYS A 162 -7.72 8.59 16.08
CA CYS A 162 -9.02 9.26 16.04
C CYS A 162 -10.19 8.25 16.10
N PHE A 163 -10.08 7.11 15.41
CA PHE A 163 -11.12 6.07 15.49
C PHE A 163 -11.21 5.43 16.88
N LEU A 164 -10.08 5.27 17.57
CA LEU A 164 -10.03 4.74 18.93
C LEU A 164 -10.73 5.70 19.91
N LEU A 165 -10.41 6.99 19.86
CA LEU A 165 -11.03 8.04 20.69
C LEU A 165 -12.57 8.10 20.53
N ASN A 166 -13.06 8.02 19.29
CA ASN A 166 -14.50 8.01 19.05
C ASN A 166 -15.16 6.76 19.68
N SER A 167 -14.52 5.60 19.59
CA SER A 167 -15.05 4.37 20.19
C SER A 167 -15.06 4.35 21.72
N THR A 168 -14.18 5.13 22.37
CA THR A 168 -14.21 5.33 23.82
C THR A 168 -15.25 6.36 24.25
N THR A 169 -15.59 7.32 23.38
CA THR A 169 -16.60 8.34 23.67
C THR A 169 -18.01 7.79 23.52
N ASP A 170 -18.27 6.91 22.55
CA ASP A 170 -19.57 6.23 22.36
C ASP A 170 -19.93 5.24 23.50
N LYS A 171 -18.99 4.96 24.42
CA LYS A 171 -19.18 4.01 25.54
C LYS A 171 -19.41 4.70 26.90
N ASN A 172 -19.31 6.03 26.96
CA ASN A 172 -19.59 6.85 28.15
C ASN A 172 -20.89 7.63 27.95
#